data_AF-A0A957ELK6-F1
#
_entry.id   AF-A0A957ELK6-F1
#
_cell.length_a   1.000
_cell.length_b   1.000
_cell.length_c   1.000
_cell.angle_alpha   90.00
_cell.angle_beta   90.00
_cell.angle_gamma   90.00
#
_symmetry.space_group_name_H-M   'P 1'
#
loop_
_entity.id
_entity.type
_entity.pdbx_description
1 polymer ?
#
loop_
_entity_poly.entity_id
_entity_poly.type
_entity_poly.pdbx_seq_one_letter_code
_entity_poly.pdbx_strand_id
1 'polypeptide(L)'
;MHTPIERLDFLLPDFVRRSWVSDDARAVWEPRLQRITHAWFDIEWRAVLAGVRACGVTIISPQAFIEKAGVWAAHGLNALPVELQGLNGSSYASTGIKPELGKPFVYRVVVGTPASVTAFKAAWDGDDHQRIGELLGYPACCHSFFHDVWVQQGMIDTTWPMAANTAGATAVATEPYTLALSGPPEANILWRWMGIRAVPHLPCSFTCAATVALGQQMVQVGRDAGYDEEMDWLLEILSWPVEWSALHGIAEIKTPVLKVSTRSDATPHKYVVRRAGSSYPAQGVSGLAFPYQLNRAPRLTGSAAFQRGLDNPIPVQSVSPAWLAADNGFASVLAMAQAHEPIVQLATAVLADKGDNVIDLGCGNGALLQKIVTAVPTVVPYGCDLDAARIAHAQQLQPHFAANFACADLFDPDAPIWAAQRRYQLALLMPGRLLEVDAARAAFLKQWLQQHCANILLYAYGDWLTRYQNLDGLAAQAGLTLLNPDEDDVVVGLARINI
;
A
#
# COMPACT_ATOMS: atom_id res chain seq x y z
N MET A 1 0.97 -19.43 -36.49
CA MET A 1 -0.07 -20.25 -35.80
C MET A 1 0.16 -20.06 -34.32
N HIS A 2 -0.81 -19.57 -33.56
CA HIS A 2 -0.66 -19.36 -32.13
C HIS A 2 -0.83 -20.68 -31.37
N THR A 3 -0.12 -20.83 -30.26
CA THR A 3 -0.17 -22.02 -29.42
C THR A 3 -1.60 -22.22 -28.88
N PRO A 4 -2.22 -23.40 -29.05
CA PRO A 4 -3.50 -23.69 -28.42
C PRO A 4 -3.39 -23.59 -26.90
N ILE A 5 -4.50 -23.28 -26.24
CA ILE A 5 -4.55 -23.18 -24.78
C ILE A 5 -4.47 -24.59 -24.17
N GLU A 6 -3.50 -24.80 -23.29
CA GLU A 6 -3.40 -26.03 -22.51
C GLU A 6 -4.31 -25.92 -21.28
N ARG A 7 -5.12 -26.96 -21.05
CA ARG A 7 -6.12 -26.98 -19.97
C ARG A 7 -5.86 -28.09 -18.95
N LEU A 8 -6.13 -27.78 -17.69
CA LEU A 8 -6.18 -28.71 -16.58
C LEU A 8 -7.60 -29.26 -16.42
N ASP A 9 -7.71 -30.47 -15.88
CA ASP A 9 -8.99 -31.18 -15.72
C ASP A 9 -9.71 -30.79 -14.41
N PHE A 10 -9.97 -29.50 -14.23
CA PHE A 10 -10.86 -29.00 -13.17
C PHE A 10 -11.49 -27.66 -13.51
N LEU A 11 -12.61 -27.34 -12.87
CA LEU A 11 -13.29 -26.05 -12.95
C LEU A 11 -13.55 -25.51 -11.54
N LEU A 12 -13.34 -24.20 -11.38
CA LEU A 12 -13.71 -23.50 -10.16
C LEU A 12 -15.22 -23.16 -10.17
N PRO A 13 -15.86 -23.05 -8.98
CA PRO A 13 -17.21 -22.49 -8.87
C PRO A 13 -17.30 -21.08 -9.47
N ASP A 14 -18.49 -20.65 -9.89
CA ASP A 14 -18.73 -19.28 -10.35
C ASP A 14 -18.45 -18.27 -9.24
N PHE A 15 -17.64 -17.27 -9.58
CA PHE A 15 -17.45 -16.08 -8.75
C PHE A 15 -17.10 -14.90 -9.64
N VAL A 16 -17.43 -13.69 -9.18
CA VAL A 16 -16.94 -12.43 -9.72
C VAL A 16 -16.59 -11.52 -8.55
N ARG A 17 -15.37 -11.00 -8.53
CA ARG A 17 -14.90 -10.02 -7.55
C ARG A 17 -14.41 -8.78 -8.26
N ARG A 18 -14.74 -7.60 -7.75
CA ARG A 18 -14.35 -6.31 -8.30
C ARG A 18 -13.51 -5.56 -7.26
N SER A 19 -12.41 -4.96 -7.69
CA SER A 19 -11.53 -4.14 -6.87
C SER A 19 -11.22 -2.85 -7.61
N TRP A 20 -11.64 -1.72 -7.06
CA TRP A 20 -11.34 -0.40 -7.61
C TRP A 20 -9.88 -0.01 -7.34
N VAL A 21 -9.27 0.74 -8.25
CA VAL A 21 -7.88 1.20 -8.08
C VAL A 21 -7.76 2.36 -7.09
N SER A 22 -8.85 3.10 -6.89
CA SER A 22 -8.98 4.19 -5.92
C SER A 22 -10.46 4.48 -5.63
N ASP A 23 -10.73 5.16 -4.52
CA ASP A 23 -12.08 5.62 -4.18
C ASP A 23 -12.59 6.68 -5.16
N ASP A 24 -11.69 7.51 -5.71
CA ASP A 24 -12.03 8.50 -6.74
C ASP A 24 -12.50 7.83 -8.04
N ALA A 25 -11.76 6.81 -8.51
CA ALA A 25 -12.16 6.03 -9.67
C ALA A 25 -13.53 5.35 -9.44
N ARG A 26 -13.76 4.82 -8.23
CA ARG A 26 -15.04 4.23 -7.84
C ARG A 26 -16.18 5.26 -7.88
N ALA A 27 -16.00 6.41 -7.25
CA ALA A 27 -17.02 7.44 -7.14
C ALA A 27 -17.48 7.95 -8.51
N VAL A 28 -16.56 8.05 -9.47
CA VAL A 28 -16.86 8.50 -10.84
C VAL A 28 -17.48 7.38 -11.68
N TRP A 29 -16.86 6.20 -11.69
CA TRP A 29 -17.17 5.19 -12.71
C TRP A 29 -18.23 4.19 -12.25
N GLU A 30 -18.34 3.86 -10.96
CA GLU A 30 -19.35 2.88 -10.50
C GLU A 30 -20.78 3.26 -10.92
N PRO A 31 -21.24 4.51 -10.72
CA PRO A 31 -22.59 4.91 -11.16
C PRO A 31 -22.76 4.86 -12.68
N ARG A 32 -21.71 5.19 -13.45
CA ARG A 32 -21.74 5.14 -14.92
C ARG A 32 -21.86 3.70 -15.43
N LEU A 33 -21.08 2.77 -14.86
CA LEU A 33 -21.17 1.35 -15.19
C LEU A 33 -22.58 0.78 -14.92
N GLN A 34 -23.21 1.20 -13.83
CA GLN A 34 -24.58 0.80 -13.48
C GLN A 34 -25.59 1.36 -14.49
N ARG A 35 -25.50 2.65 -14.86
CA ARG A 35 -26.37 3.27 -15.87
C ARG A 35 -26.25 2.60 -17.23
N ILE A 36 -25.02 2.33 -17.70
CA ILE A 36 -24.77 1.61 -18.94
C ILE A 36 -25.41 0.21 -18.90
N THR A 37 -25.20 -0.53 -17.81
CA THR A 37 -25.78 -1.86 -17.63
C THR A 37 -27.32 -1.80 -17.67
N HIS A 38 -27.91 -0.79 -17.03
CA HIS A 38 -29.35 -0.59 -17.05
C HIS A 38 -29.89 -0.27 -18.44
N ALA A 39 -29.25 0.67 -19.15
CA ALA A 39 -29.58 1.03 -20.53
C ALA A 39 -29.51 -0.20 -21.44
N TRP A 40 -28.52 -1.08 -21.24
CA TRP A 40 -28.34 -2.26 -22.07
C TRP A 40 -29.55 -3.21 -22.02
N PHE A 41 -30.18 -3.39 -20.87
CA PHE A 41 -31.40 -4.21 -20.77
C PHE A 41 -32.53 -3.70 -21.67
N ASP A 42 -32.64 -2.39 -21.85
CA ASP A 42 -33.65 -1.81 -22.72
C ASP A 42 -33.22 -1.80 -24.20
N ILE A 43 -31.94 -1.52 -24.47
CA ILE A 43 -31.38 -1.58 -25.83
C ILE A 43 -31.58 -2.95 -26.46
N GLU A 44 -31.44 -4.02 -25.67
CA GLU A 44 -31.56 -5.38 -26.16
C GLU A 44 -32.92 -5.67 -26.82
N TRP A 45 -34.04 -5.35 -26.19
CA TRP A 45 -35.35 -5.61 -26.81
C TRP A 45 -35.71 -4.52 -27.83
N ARG A 46 -35.24 -3.28 -27.66
CA ARG A 46 -35.43 -2.21 -28.64
C ARG A 46 -34.71 -2.48 -29.96
N ALA A 47 -33.58 -3.20 -29.94
CA ALA A 47 -32.91 -3.64 -31.16
C ALA A 47 -33.78 -4.59 -32.00
N VAL A 48 -34.74 -5.29 -31.37
CA VAL A 48 -35.75 -6.07 -32.10
C VAL A 48 -36.76 -5.16 -32.78
N LEU A 49 -37.24 -4.12 -32.10
CA LEU A 49 -38.14 -3.12 -32.69
C LEU A 49 -37.49 -2.37 -33.85
N ALA A 50 -36.21 -2.04 -33.72
CA ALA A 50 -35.44 -1.36 -34.76
C ALA A 50 -35.10 -2.28 -35.95
N GLY A 51 -35.47 -3.56 -35.91
CA GLY A 51 -35.18 -4.53 -36.97
C GLY A 51 -33.71 -4.91 -37.09
N VAL A 52 -32.89 -4.59 -36.08
CA VAL A 52 -31.46 -4.97 -36.04
C VAL A 52 -31.32 -6.47 -35.84
N ARG A 53 -32.25 -7.09 -35.10
CA ARG A 53 -32.29 -8.54 -34.85
C ARG A 53 -33.73 -9.05 -34.71
N ALA A 54 -33.95 -10.35 -34.93
CA ALA A 54 -35.30 -10.93 -34.86
C ALA A 54 -35.77 -11.20 -33.42
N CYS A 55 -34.83 -11.54 -32.53
CA CYS A 55 -35.06 -11.81 -31.12
C CYS A 55 -33.98 -11.17 -30.25
N GLY A 56 -34.32 -10.90 -28.99
CA GLY A 56 -33.38 -10.63 -27.90
C GLY A 56 -33.59 -11.63 -26.77
N VAL A 57 -32.54 -11.90 -25.99
CA VAL A 57 -32.64 -12.72 -24.77
C VAL A 57 -32.29 -11.85 -23.58
N THR A 58 -33.10 -11.93 -22.53
CA THR A 58 -32.85 -11.23 -21.28
C THR A 58 -33.07 -12.15 -20.08
N ILE A 59 -32.45 -11.80 -18.95
CA ILE A 59 -32.65 -12.49 -17.68
C ILE A 59 -33.42 -11.53 -16.76
N ILE A 60 -34.57 -11.98 -16.27
CA ILE A 60 -35.51 -11.11 -15.55
C ILE A 60 -36.17 -11.84 -14.38
N SER A 61 -36.47 -11.12 -13.29
CA SER A 61 -37.21 -11.70 -12.16
C SER A 61 -38.68 -11.93 -12.54
N PRO A 62 -39.39 -12.84 -11.85
CA PRO A 62 -40.82 -13.05 -12.12
C PRO A 62 -41.67 -11.78 -12.01
N GLN A 63 -41.40 -10.93 -11.02
CA GLN A 63 -42.11 -9.67 -10.86
C GLN A 63 -41.85 -8.71 -12.03
N ALA A 64 -40.57 -8.51 -12.38
CA ALA A 64 -40.21 -7.62 -13.48
C ALA A 64 -40.70 -8.16 -14.84
N PHE A 65 -40.83 -9.48 -15.01
CA PHE A 65 -41.43 -10.07 -16.21
C PHE A 65 -42.88 -9.63 -16.39
N ILE A 66 -43.69 -9.64 -15.32
CA ILE A 66 -45.09 -9.20 -15.38
C ILE A 66 -45.15 -7.71 -15.79
N GLU A 67 -44.29 -6.88 -15.21
CA GLU A 67 -44.23 -5.45 -15.51
C GLU A 67 -43.80 -5.17 -16.96
N LYS A 68 -42.75 -5.85 -17.45
CA LYS A 68 -42.20 -5.64 -18.80
C LYS A 68 -43.02 -6.31 -19.90
N ALA A 69 -43.74 -7.40 -19.61
CA ALA A 69 -44.56 -8.09 -20.61
C ALA A 69 -45.61 -7.18 -21.25
N GLY A 70 -46.26 -6.31 -20.46
CA GLY A 70 -47.22 -5.34 -20.98
C GLY A 70 -46.57 -4.31 -21.92
N VAL A 71 -45.37 -3.86 -21.60
CA VAL A 71 -44.60 -2.92 -22.44
C VAL A 71 -44.24 -3.57 -23.78
N TRP A 72 -43.72 -4.80 -23.76
CA TRP A 72 -43.38 -5.53 -24.98
C TRP A 72 -44.62 -5.78 -25.85
N ALA A 73 -45.72 -6.22 -25.25
CA ALA A 73 -46.99 -6.44 -25.94
C ALA A 73 -47.54 -5.16 -26.60
N ALA A 74 -47.43 -4.00 -25.94
CA ALA A 74 -47.84 -2.72 -26.51
C ALA A 74 -47.04 -2.33 -27.78
N HIS A 75 -45.84 -2.89 -27.95
CA HIS A 75 -45.03 -2.73 -29.15
C HIS A 75 -45.16 -3.90 -30.15
N GLY A 76 -46.15 -4.79 -29.96
CA GLY A 76 -46.36 -5.96 -30.83
C GLY A 76 -45.31 -7.07 -30.65
N LEU A 77 -44.54 -7.03 -29.57
CA LEU A 77 -43.59 -8.07 -29.22
C LEU A 77 -44.24 -9.09 -28.28
N ASN A 78 -43.82 -10.34 -28.43
CA ASN A 78 -44.12 -11.42 -27.51
C ASN A 78 -42.87 -11.74 -26.66
N ALA A 79 -43.11 -12.26 -25.46
CA ALA A 79 -42.04 -12.68 -24.56
C ALA A 79 -42.35 -14.07 -24.00
N LEU A 80 -41.36 -14.97 -24.11
CA LEU A 80 -41.51 -16.36 -23.72
C LEU A 80 -40.35 -16.77 -22.81
N PRO A 81 -40.62 -17.20 -21.56
CA PRO A 81 -39.63 -17.86 -20.73
C PRO A 81 -39.17 -19.17 -21.39
N VAL A 82 -37.86 -19.31 -21.60
CA VAL A 82 -37.24 -20.52 -22.18
C VAL A 82 -36.48 -21.34 -21.15
N GLU A 83 -36.13 -20.75 -20.01
CA GLU A 83 -35.39 -21.42 -18.94
C GLU A 83 -35.69 -20.77 -17.57
N LEU A 84 -35.68 -21.59 -16.52
CA LEU A 84 -35.69 -21.16 -15.13
C LEU A 84 -34.28 -21.32 -14.56
N GLN A 85 -33.73 -20.25 -13.98
CA GLN A 85 -32.38 -20.26 -13.41
C GLN A 85 -32.41 -19.79 -11.95
N GLY A 86 -31.61 -20.43 -11.09
CA GLY A 86 -31.35 -19.95 -9.74
C GLY A 86 -30.56 -18.64 -9.78
N LEU A 87 -30.82 -17.75 -8.81
CA LEU A 87 -30.06 -16.51 -8.68
C LEU A 87 -28.65 -16.79 -8.16
N ASN A 88 -27.63 -16.37 -8.92
CA ASN A 88 -26.28 -16.21 -8.41
C ASN A 88 -26.05 -14.74 -8.06
N GLY A 89 -25.28 -14.47 -7.00
CA GLY A 89 -24.98 -13.11 -6.57
C GLY A 89 -24.08 -12.31 -7.53
N SER A 90 -23.93 -12.72 -8.79
CA SER A 90 -23.06 -12.10 -9.79
C SER A 90 -23.87 -11.70 -11.02
N SER A 91 -23.74 -10.45 -11.47
CA SER A 91 -24.49 -9.94 -12.64
C SER A 91 -24.12 -10.59 -13.98
N TYR A 92 -23.06 -11.40 -14.01
CA TYR A 92 -22.62 -12.14 -15.19
C TYR A 92 -22.10 -13.51 -14.74
N ALA A 93 -22.81 -14.57 -15.12
CA ALA A 93 -22.38 -15.95 -14.91
C ALA A 93 -22.40 -16.69 -16.24
N SER A 94 -21.32 -17.43 -16.52
CA SER A 94 -21.19 -18.22 -17.74
C SER A 94 -22.05 -19.47 -17.73
N THR A 95 -22.53 -19.93 -16.56
CA THR A 95 -23.45 -21.06 -16.44
C THR A 95 -24.64 -20.72 -15.57
N GLY A 96 -25.84 -21.13 -16.02
CA GLY A 96 -27.04 -21.09 -15.19
C GLY A 96 -26.91 -22.03 -13.99
N ILE A 97 -27.35 -21.59 -12.82
CA ILE A 97 -27.50 -22.47 -11.65
C ILE A 97 -28.88 -23.09 -11.71
N LYS A 98 -28.99 -24.38 -11.38
CA LYS A 98 -30.31 -25.03 -11.27
C LYS A 98 -31.12 -24.35 -10.16
N PRO A 99 -32.38 -23.96 -10.41
CA PRO A 99 -33.22 -23.38 -9.38
C PRO A 99 -33.47 -24.41 -8.27
N GLU A 100 -33.40 -23.96 -7.02
CA GLU A 100 -33.73 -24.78 -5.84
C GLU A 100 -35.05 -24.33 -5.24
N LEU A 101 -35.83 -25.28 -4.73
CA LEU A 101 -37.13 -24.99 -4.13
C LEU A 101 -36.98 -24.04 -2.93
N GLY A 102 -37.81 -22.99 -2.89
CA GLY A 102 -37.78 -21.97 -1.84
C GLY A 102 -36.65 -20.94 -1.96
N LYS A 103 -35.75 -21.07 -2.96
CA LYS A 103 -34.73 -20.04 -3.24
C LYS A 103 -35.20 -19.10 -4.37
N PRO A 104 -34.72 -17.85 -4.38
CA PRO A 104 -34.97 -16.91 -5.47
C PRO A 104 -34.50 -17.43 -6.83
N PHE A 105 -35.27 -17.15 -7.89
CA PHE A 105 -34.98 -17.55 -9.27
C PHE A 105 -35.27 -16.41 -10.26
N VAL A 106 -34.78 -16.57 -11.47
CA VAL A 106 -35.00 -15.68 -12.63
C VAL A 106 -35.40 -16.48 -13.85
N TYR A 107 -36.10 -15.83 -14.77
CA TYR A 107 -36.40 -16.36 -16.09
C TYR A 107 -35.34 -15.92 -17.09
N ARG A 108 -34.89 -16.85 -17.93
CA ARG A 108 -34.32 -16.52 -19.24
C ARG A 108 -35.50 -16.38 -20.21
N VAL A 109 -35.67 -15.19 -20.77
CA VAL A 109 -36.82 -14.85 -21.61
C VAL A 109 -36.31 -14.46 -22.99
N VAL A 110 -36.90 -15.05 -24.03
CA VAL A 110 -36.77 -14.54 -25.39
C VAL A 110 -37.86 -13.53 -25.67
N VAL A 111 -37.49 -12.40 -26.30
CA VAL A 111 -38.41 -11.34 -26.72
C VAL A 111 -38.27 -11.14 -28.22
N GLY A 112 -39.39 -11.09 -28.94
CA GLY A 112 -39.41 -10.82 -30.37
C GLY A 112 -40.81 -10.86 -30.97
N THR A 113 -40.93 -10.83 -32.30
CA THR A 113 -42.26 -11.00 -32.92
C THR A 113 -42.85 -12.38 -32.58
N PRO A 114 -44.18 -12.58 -32.61
CA PRO A 114 -44.78 -13.89 -32.34
C PRO A 114 -44.16 -15.02 -33.19
N ALA A 115 -43.91 -14.75 -34.48
CA ALA A 115 -43.27 -15.70 -35.38
C ALA A 115 -41.81 -15.99 -34.99
N SER A 116 -41.03 -14.94 -34.69
CA SER A 116 -39.63 -15.07 -34.29
C SER A 116 -39.47 -15.80 -32.96
N VAL A 117 -40.32 -15.53 -31.97
CA VAL A 117 -40.32 -16.22 -30.67
C VAL A 117 -40.66 -17.70 -30.83
N THR A 118 -41.61 -18.04 -31.70
CA THR A 118 -41.96 -19.43 -32.00
C THR A 118 -40.79 -20.17 -32.65
N ALA A 119 -40.15 -19.53 -33.65
CA ALA A 119 -38.96 -20.08 -34.30
C ALA A 119 -37.80 -20.24 -33.31
N PHE A 120 -37.63 -19.29 -32.39
CA PHE A 120 -36.60 -19.36 -31.36
C PHE A 120 -36.86 -20.50 -30.39
N LYS A 121 -38.10 -20.69 -29.93
CA LYS A 121 -38.45 -21.79 -29.02
C LYS A 121 -38.19 -23.15 -29.67
N ALA A 122 -38.56 -23.31 -30.94
CA ALA A 122 -38.27 -24.54 -31.68
C ALA A 122 -36.77 -24.80 -31.80
N ALA A 123 -35.98 -23.77 -32.11
CA ALA A 123 -34.51 -23.88 -32.15
C ALA A 123 -33.91 -24.20 -30.78
N TRP A 124 -34.41 -23.59 -29.70
CA TRP A 124 -34.00 -23.83 -28.33
C TRP A 124 -34.28 -25.28 -27.89
N ASP A 125 -35.48 -25.79 -28.16
CA ASP A 125 -35.86 -27.16 -27.80
C ASP A 125 -35.09 -28.22 -28.60
N GLY A 126 -34.69 -27.88 -29.82
CA GLY A 126 -33.87 -28.73 -30.69
C GLY A 126 -32.37 -28.58 -30.49
N ASP A 127 -31.91 -27.76 -29.54
CA ASP A 127 -30.49 -27.44 -29.30
C ASP A 127 -29.76 -26.89 -30.56
N ASP A 128 -30.50 -26.20 -31.43
CA ASP A 128 -29.99 -25.62 -32.67
C ASP A 128 -29.32 -24.26 -32.40
N HIS A 129 -28.10 -24.31 -31.90
CA HIS A 129 -27.30 -23.11 -31.59
C HIS A 129 -27.06 -22.21 -32.80
N GLN A 130 -26.99 -22.76 -34.01
CA GLN A 130 -26.82 -21.96 -35.22
C GLN A 130 -28.06 -21.11 -35.44
N ARG A 131 -29.24 -21.72 -35.45
CA ARG A 131 -30.50 -21.01 -35.65
C ARG A 131 -30.78 -20.00 -34.53
N ILE A 132 -30.43 -20.34 -33.29
CA ILE A 132 -30.47 -19.40 -32.16
C ILE A 132 -29.60 -18.18 -32.44
N GLY A 133 -28.34 -18.38 -32.86
CA GLY A 133 -27.43 -17.28 -33.20
C GLY A 133 -27.97 -16.37 -34.31
N GLU A 134 -28.51 -16.96 -35.38
CA GLU A 134 -29.15 -16.21 -36.48
C GLU A 134 -30.32 -15.35 -36.00
N LEU A 135 -31.22 -15.91 -35.18
CA LEU A 135 -32.39 -15.18 -34.65
C LEU A 135 -31.97 -14.05 -33.71
N LEU A 136 -30.86 -14.20 -33.00
CA LEU A 136 -30.30 -13.14 -32.14
C LEU A 136 -29.49 -12.08 -32.91
N GLY A 137 -29.36 -12.24 -34.23
CA GLY A 137 -28.63 -11.33 -35.10
C GLY A 137 -27.10 -11.48 -35.01
N TYR A 138 -26.60 -12.62 -34.54
CA TYR A 138 -25.17 -12.83 -34.38
C TYR A 138 -24.50 -13.10 -35.73
N PRO A 139 -23.34 -12.51 -36.03
CA PRO A 139 -22.66 -12.74 -37.30
C PRO A 139 -22.31 -14.22 -37.51
N ALA A 140 -22.38 -14.68 -38.77
CA ALA A 140 -22.13 -16.07 -39.12
C ALA A 140 -20.80 -16.62 -38.60
N CYS A 141 -19.73 -15.84 -38.81
CA CYS A 141 -18.40 -16.18 -38.32
C CYS A 141 -18.32 -16.30 -36.79
N CYS A 142 -19.15 -15.55 -36.05
CA CYS A 142 -19.13 -15.54 -34.58
C CYS A 142 -19.86 -16.74 -34.01
N HIS A 143 -21.02 -17.13 -34.56
CA HIS A 143 -21.70 -18.34 -34.08
C HIS A 143 -20.98 -19.63 -34.49
N SER A 144 -20.33 -19.68 -35.66
CA SER A 144 -19.46 -20.81 -36.03
C SER A 144 -18.27 -20.94 -35.08
N PHE A 145 -17.61 -19.83 -34.75
CA PHE A 145 -16.54 -19.80 -33.75
C PHE A 145 -17.03 -20.21 -32.36
N PHE A 146 -18.19 -19.71 -31.93
CA PHE A 146 -18.78 -20.09 -30.66
C PHE A 146 -19.08 -21.60 -30.61
N HIS A 147 -19.64 -22.17 -31.67
CA HIS A 147 -19.89 -23.60 -31.74
C HIS A 147 -18.60 -24.42 -31.62
N ASP A 148 -17.54 -24.04 -32.32
CA ASP A 148 -16.25 -24.72 -32.21
C ASP A 148 -15.65 -24.60 -30.79
N VAL A 149 -15.49 -23.38 -30.29
CA VAL A 149 -14.76 -23.14 -29.04
C VAL A 149 -15.58 -23.50 -27.79
N TRP A 150 -16.84 -23.10 -27.75
CA TRP A 150 -17.68 -23.30 -26.56
C TRP A 150 -18.31 -24.70 -26.55
N VAL A 151 -18.89 -25.13 -27.68
CA VAL A 151 -19.68 -26.38 -27.73
C VAL A 151 -18.77 -27.58 -27.99
N GLN A 152 -17.94 -27.56 -29.04
CA GLN A 152 -17.10 -28.70 -29.38
C GLN A 152 -15.89 -28.85 -28.46
N GLN A 153 -15.20 -27.75 -28.15
CA GLN A 153 -14.03 -27.80 -27.27
C GLN A 153 -14.42 -27.70 -25.77
N GLY A 154 -15.66 -27.33 -25.44
CA GLY A 154 -16.10 -27.24 -24.05
C GLY A 154 -15.38 -26.17 -23.23
N MET A 155 -14.95 -25.07 -23.86
CA MET A 155 -14.35 -23.94 -23.15
C MET A 155 -15.43 -23.05 -22.52
N ILE A 156 -15.12 -22.44 -21.37
CA ILE A 156 -16.02 -21.52 -20.67
C ILE A 156 -15.56 -20.05 -20.78
N ASP A 157 -14.33 -19.81 -21.24
CA ASP A 157 -13.84 -18.47 -21.58
C ASP A 157 -13.18 -18.46 -22.98
N THR A 158 -13.84 -17.80 -23.93
CA THR A 158 -13.35 -17.70 -25.32
C THR A 158 -12.25 -16.65 -25.51
N THR A 159 -11.83 -15.93 -24.47
CA THR A 159 -10.94 -14.76 -24.61
C THR A 159 -9.61 -15.09 -25.30
N TRP A 160 -8.95 -16.20 -24.93
CA TRP A 160 -7.71 -16.61 -25.59
C TRP A 160 -7.91 -17.05 -27.05
N PRO A 161 -8.85 -17.97 -27.37
CA PRO A 161 -9.17 -18.31 -28.76
C PRO A 161 -9.53 -17.10 -29.62
N MET A 162 -10.26 -16.13 -29.08
CA MET A 162 -10.57 -14.87 -29.78
C MET A 162 -9.32 -14.07 -30.09
N ALA A 163 -8.41 -13.93 -29.12
CA ALA A 163 -7.15 -13.22 -29.29
C ALA A 163 -6.25 -13.92 -30.31
N ALA A 164 -6.14 -15.25 -30.25
CA ALA A 164 -5.40 -16.06 -31.21
C ALA A 164 -6.01 -15.99 -32.63
N ASN A 165 -7.32 -15.80 -32.75
CA ASN A 165 -8.01 -15.63 -34.03
C ASN A 165 -8.03 -14.16 -34.51
N THR A 166 -7.42 -13.24 -33.77
CA THR A 166 -7.39 -11.81 -34.14
C THR A 166 -6.27 -11.54 -35.14
N ALA A 167 -6.63 -11.06 -36.33
CA ALA A 167 -5.66 -10.63 -37.32
C ALA A 167 -4.78 -9.50 -36.76
N GLY A 168 -3.45 -9.66 -36.86
CA GLY A 168 -2.48 -8.70 -36.33
C GLY A 168 -2.14 -8.87 -34.85
N ALA A 169 -2.66 -9.90 -34.17
CA ALA A 169 -2.18 -10.26 -32.83
C ALA A 169 -0.71 -10.70 -32.88
N THR A 170 0.11 -10.16 -31.99
CA THR A 170 1.54 -10.45 -31.91
C THR A 170 1.88 -11.14 -30.59
N ALA A 171 2.70 -12.19 -30.66
CA ALA A 171 3.27 -12.79 -29.46
C ALA A 171 4.33 -11.84 -28.88
N VAL A 172 4.35 -11.69 -27.56
CA VAL A 172 5.40 -10.91 -26.89
C VAL A 172 6.64 -11.78 -26.76
N ALA A 173 7.75 -11.37 -27.38
CA ALA A 173 8.96 -12.20 -27.52
C ALA A 173 9.51 -12.73 -26.18
N THR A 174 9.36 -11.97 -25.10
CA THR A 174 9.84 -12.31 -23.76
C THR A 174 8.81 -13.08 -22.91
N GLU A 175 7.58 -13.27 -23.40
CA GLU A 175 6.46 -13.85 -22.68
C GLU A 175 5.68 -14.84 -23.59
N PRO A 176 6.01 -16.15 -23.59
CA PRO A 176 5.52 -17.11 -24.59
C PRO A 176 4.00 -17.32 -24.60
N TYR A 177 3.30 -16.96 -23.51
CA TYR A 177 1.85 -17.08 -23.37
C TYR A 177 1.15 -15.71 -23.36
N THR A 178 1.78 -14.69 -23.94
CA THR A 178 1.21 -13.33 -24.00
C THR A 178 0.98 -12.91 -25.45
N LEU A 179 -0.27 -12.53 -25.75
CA LEU A 179 -0.67 -11.92 -27.02
C LEU A 179 -0.95 -10.42 -26.82
N ALA A 180 -0.33 -9.58 -27.63
CA ALA A 180 -0.65 -8.17 -27.76
C ALA A 180 -1.49 -7.93 -29.01
N LEU A 181 -2.58 -7.17 -28.87
CA LEU A 181 -3.47 -6.84 -29.97
C LEU A 181 -4.09 -5.46 -29.79
N SER A 182 -4.73 -4.97 -30.85
CA SER A 182 -5.58 -3.77 -30.81
C SER A 182 -6.87 -4.06 -31.57
N GLY A 183 -7.83 -3.15 -31.51
CA GLY A 183 -9.05 -3.29 -32.29
C GLY A 183 -10.04 -2.17 -32.02
N PRO A 184 -11.15 -2.16 -32.78
CA PRO A 184 -12.26 -1.25 -32.55
C PRO A 184 -12.91 -1.46 -31.16
N PRO A 185 -13.42 -0.41 -30.49
CA PRO A 185 -14.11 -0.52 -29.20
C PRO A 185 -15.30 -1.49 -29.24
N GLU A 186 -16.03 -1.54 -30.34
CA GLU A 186 -17.26 -2.34 -30.49
C GLU A 186 -17.02 -3.85 -30.39
N ALA A 187 -15.82 -4.31 -30.74
CA ALA A 187 -15.41 -5.70 -30.62
C ALA A 187 -14.72 -6.01 -29.28
N ASN A 188 -14.56 -5.02 -28.39
CA ASN A 188 -13.94 -5.22 -27.08
C ASN A 188 -14.94 -5.84 -26.09
N ILE A 189 -14.87 -7.16 -25.90
CA ILE A 189 -15.73 -7.89 -24.97
C ILE A 189 -15.09 -8.13 -23.59
N LEU A 190 -13.90 -7.57 -23.33
CA LEU A 190 -13.17 -7.81 -22.07
C LEU A 190 -13.85 -7.16 -20.85
N TRP A 191 -14.81 -6.26 -21.07
CA TRP A 191 -15.58 -5.62 -20.00
C TRP A 191 -16.90 -6.33 -19.64
N ARG A 192 -17.24 -7.45 -20.31
CA ARG A 192 -18.55 -8.11 -20.19
C ARG A 192 -18.92 -8.56 -18.77
N TRP A 193 -17.94 -8.90 -17.93
CA TRP A 193 -18.17 -9.28 -16.53
C TRP A 193 -18.69 -8.13 -15.65
N MET A 194 -18.57 -6.90 -16.15
CA MET A 194 -19.10 -5.67 -15.54
C MET A 194 -20.38 -5.21 -16.23
N GLY A 195 -20.92 -5.99 -17.18
CA GLY A 195 -22.11 -5.62 -17.95
C GLY A 195 -21.84 -4.68 -19.14
N ILE A 196 -20.58 -4.33 -19.42
CA ILE A 196 -20.22 -3.35 -20.44
C ILE A 196 -19.76 -4.04 -21.72
N ARG A 197 -20.50 -3.84 -22.81
CA ARG A 197 -20.23 -4.42 -24.14
C ARG A 197 -21.08 -3.70 -25.19
N ALA A 198 -20.55 -3.55 -26.41
CA ALA A 198 -21.33 -2.98 -27.52
C ALA A 198 -22.19 -4.03 -28.25
N VAL A 199 -21.96 -5.32 -27.98
CA VAL A 199 -22.67 -6.44 -28.63
C VAL A 199 -23.10 -7.48 -27.60
N PRO A 200 -24.20 -8.22 -27.87
CA PRO A 200 -24.72 -9.27 -26.98
C PRO A 200 -24.01 -10.64 -27.12
N HIS A 201 -23.12 -10.82 -28.10
CA HIS A 201 -22.43 -12.09 -28.36
C HIS A 201 -20.92 -12.04 -28.04
N LEU A 202 -20.29 -13.22 -28.07
CA LEU A 202 -18.83 -13.35 -28.02
C LEU A 202 -18.28 -13.27 -29.46
N PRO A 203 -17.52 -12.22 -29.83
CA PRO A 203 -16.97 -12.09 -31.18
C PRO A 203 -16.01 -13.24 -31.51
N CYS A 204 -15.85 -13.59 -32.79
CA CYS A 204 -14.81 -14.57 -33.18
C CYS A 204 -13.38 -14.01 -33.10
N SER A 205 -13.22 -12.68 -33.03
CA SER A 205 -11.95 -11.96 -33.04
C SER A 205 -12.17 -10.53 -32.52
N PHE A 206 -11.13 -9.93 -31.94
CA PHE A 206 -11.14 -8.52 -31.50
C PHE A 206 -11.15 -7.50 -32.66
N THR A 207 -11.06 -7.97 -33.90
CA THR A 207 -11.13 -7.15 -35.13
C THR A 207 -12.24 -7.62 -36.09
N CYS A 208 -13.20 -8.41 -35.60
CA CYS A 208 -14.30 -8.93 -36.41
C CYS A 208 -15.19 -7.79 -36.98
N ALA A 209 -15.10 -7.53 -38.29
CA ALA A 209 -15.83 -6.45 -38.95
C ALA A 209 -17.36 -6.54 -38.79
N ALA A 210 -17.93 -7.75 -38.86
CA ALA A 210 -19.37 -7.95 -38.70
C ALA A 210 -19.84 -7.68 -37.26
N THR A 211 -19.00 -7.98 -36.27
CA THR A 211 -19.26 -7.59 -34.87
C THR A 211 -19.24 -6.08 -34.71
N VAL A 212 -18.29 -5.40 -35.34
CA VAL A 212 -18.19 -3.94 -35.28
C VAL A 212 -19.43 -3.28 -35.88
N ALA A 213 -19.86 -3.74 -37.06
CA ALA A 213 -21.07 -3.24 -37.69
C ALA A 213 -22.32 -3.42 -36.80
N LEU A 214 -22.48 -4.60 -36.19
CA LEU A 214 -23.58 -4.83 -35.25
C LEU A 214 -23.45 -3.93 -34.01
N GLY A 215 -22.25 -3.78 -33.44
CA GLY A 215 -22.04 -2.93 -32.28
C GLY A 215 -22.38 -1.46 -32.54
N GLN A 216 -22.07 -0.96 -33.74
CA GLN A 216 -22.46 0.38 -34.18
C GLN A 216 -23.97 0.54 -34.28
N GLN A 217 -24.67 -0.46 -34.82
CA GLN A 217 -26.13 -0.48 -34.88
C GLN A 217 -26.75 -0.49 -33.47
N MET A 218 -26.20 -1.30 -32.55
CA MET A 218 -26.70 -1.38 -31.17
C MET A 218 -26.47 -0.07 -30.40
N VAL A 219 -25.32 0.58 -30.60
CA VAL A 219 -25.05 1.91 -30.05
C VAL A 219 -26.04 2.94 -30.60
N GLN A 220 -26.35 2.88 -31.89
CA GLN A 220 -27.35 3.76 -32.49
C GLN A 220 -28.74 3.55 -31.90
N VAL A 221 -29.16 2.29 -31.68
CA VAL A 221 -30.41 1.97 -30.97
C VAL A 221 -30.42 2.58 -29.57
N GLY A 222 -29.29 2.58 -28.86
CA GLY A 222 -29.14 3.24 -27.57
C GLY A 222 -29.35 4.75 -27.64
N ARG A 223 -28.72 5.42 -28.60
CA ARG A 223 -28.89 6.86 -28.85
C ARG A 223 -30.34 7.21 -29.21
N ASP A 224 -30.96 6.45 -30.13
CA ASP A 224 -32.34 6.65 -30.53
C ASP A 224 -33.35 6.44 -29.37
N ALA A 225 -32.95 5.66 -28.36
CA ALA A 225 -33.72 5.44 -27.14
C ALA A 225 -33.47 6.49 -26.04
N GLY A 226 -32.60 7.49 -26.29
CA GLY A 226 -32.30 8.58 -25.35
C GLY A 226 -31.16 8.28 -24.36
N TYR A 227 -30.30 7.29 -24.66
CA TYR A 227 -29.14 6.92 -23.84
C TYR A 227 -27.82 7.45 -24.43
N ASP A 228 -27.82 8.66 -24.99
CA ASP A 228 -26.64 9.25 -25.64
C ASP A 228 -25.41 9.26 -24.71
N GLU A 229 -25.59 9.71 -23.47
CA GLU A 229 -24.52 9.82 -22.48
C GLU A 229 -23.96 8.43 -22.10
N GLU A 230 -24.82 7.44 -21.87
CA GLU A 230 -24.38 6.07 -21.60
C GLU A 230 -23.64 5.45 -22.79
N MET A 231 -24.06 5.73 -24.01
CA MET A 231 -23.40 5.22 -25.21
C MET A 231 -22.03 5.87 -25.45
N ASP A 232 -21.89 7.16 -25.12
CA ASP A 232 -20.58 7.84 -25.14
C ASP A 232 -19.63 7.23 -24.09
N TRP A 233 -20.09 7.04 -22.86
CA TRP A 233 -19.29 6.38 -21.82
C TRP A 233 -18.96 4.93 -22.15
N LEU A 234 -19.90 4.18 -22.73
CA LEU A 234 -19.67 2.81 -23.17
C LEU A 234 -18.50 2.76 -24.17
N LEU A 235 -18.53 3.58 -25.22
CA LEU A 235 -17.46 3.62 -26.21
C LEU A 235 -16.14 4.12 -25.62
N GLU A 236 -16.18 5.09 -24.70
CA GLU A 236 -15.00 5.54 -23.96
C GLU A 236 -14.35 4.37 -23.20
N ILE A 237 -15.11 3.67 -22.37
CA ILE A 237 -14.62 2.54 -21.57
C ILE A 237 -14.05 1.43 -22.46
N LEU A 238 -14.76 1.09 -23.54
CA LEU A 238 -14.34 0.04 -24.47
C LEU A 238 -13.09 0.43 -25.29
N SER A 239 -12.75 1.72 -25.34
CA SER A 239 -11.53 2.23 -25.97
C SER A 239 -10.29 2.20 -25.07
N TRP A 240 -10.43 1.89 -23.78
CA TRP A 240 -9.30 1.80 -22.84
C TRP A 240 -8.43 0.55 -23.03
N PRO A 241 -7.16 0.58 -22.58
CA PRO A 241 -6.32 -0.61 -22.54
C PRO A 241 -6.84 -1.60 -21.50
N VAL A 242 -6.81 -2.90 -21.83
CA VAL A 242 -7.26 -3.96 -20.92
C VAL A 242 -6.31 -5.15 -20.98
N GLU A 243 -5.91 -5.65 -19.81
CA GLU A 243 -5.20 -6.92 -19.68
C GLU A 243 -6.18 -7.97 -19.19
N TRP A 244 -6.34 -9.07 -19.91
CA TRP A 244 -6.94 -10.30 -19.39
C TRP A 244 -5.82 -11.30 -19.16
N SER A 245 -5.87 -12.05 -18.07
CA SER A 245 -4.99 -13.20 -17.88
C SER A 245 -5.71 -14.36 -17.21
N ALA A 246 -5.38 -15.60 -17.56
CA ALA A 246 -5.90 -16.80 -16.92
C ALA A 246 -4.79 -17.70 -16.39
N LEU A 247 -4.94 -18.16 -15.15
CA LEU A 247 -4.07 -19.14 -14.50
C LEU A 247 -4.87 -19.95 -13.47
N HIS A 248 -4.74 -21.28 -13.47
CA HIS A 248 -5.37 -22.18 -12.49
C HIS A 248 -6.88 -21.97 -12.29
N GLY A 249 -7.59 -21.62 -13.37
CA GLY A 249 -9.06 -21.49 -13.38
C GLY A 249 -9.56 -20.11 -12.99
N ILE A 250 -8.64 -19.16 -12.76
CA ILE A 250 -8.95 -17.77 -12.42
C ILE A 250 -8.54 -16.87 -13.57
N ALA A 251 -9.51 -16.15 -14.12
CA ALA A 251 -9.26 -15.00 -14.97
C ALA A 251 -9.15 -13.72 -14.14
N GLU A 252 -8.13 -12.92 -14.42
CA GLU A 252 -7.97 -11.55 -13.92
C GLU A 252 -8.05 -10.57 -15.09
N ILE A 253 -8.97 -9.61 -14.99
CA ILE A 253 -9.15 -8.53 -15.95
C ILE A 253 -8.69 -7.25 -15.26
N LYS A 254 -7.57 -6.70 -15.70
CA LYS A 254 -7.07 -5.41 -15.24
C LYS A 254 -7.45 -4.33 -16.24
N THR A 255 -7.93 -3.22 -15.71
CA THR A 255 -8.31 -2.03 -16.46
C THR A 255 -7.68 -0.81 -15.79
N PRO A 256 -7.73 0.39 -16.39
CA PRO A 256 -7.20 1.59 -15.76
C PRO A 256 -7.84 1.96 -14.43
N VAL A 257 -9.11 1.58 -14.19
CA VAL A 257 -9.92 2.05 -13.05
C VAL A 257 -10.32 0.95 -12.07
N LEU A 258 -10.28 -0.32 -12.49
CA LEU A 258 -10.60 -1.45 -11.63
C LEU A 258 -9.96 -2.74 -12.11
N LYS A 259 -9.96 -3.74 -11.24
CA LYS A 259 -9.63 -5.13 -11.52
C LYS A 259 -10.84 -6.02 -11.25
N VAL A 260 -11.05 -7.01 -12.12
CA VAL A 260 -12.02 -8.08 -11.90
C VAL A 260 -11.31 -9.42 -11.82
N SER A 261 -11.73 -10.26 -10.88
CA SER A 261 -11.34 -11.67 -10.82
C SER A 261 -12.60 -12.52 -10.97
N THR A 262 -12.54 -13.51 -11.85
CA THR A 262 -13.65 -14.41 -12.17
C THR A 262 -13.11 -15.79 -12.50
N ARG A 263 -13.98 -16.80 -12.55
CA ARG A 263 -13.58 -18.11 -13.07
C ARG A 263 -13.33 -18.08 -14.59
N SER A 264 -12.48 -19.00 -15.05
CA SER A 264 -12.15 -19.29 -16.45
C SER A 264 -11.72 -20.76 -16.56
N ASP A 265 -11.46 -21.26 -17.77
CA ASP A 265 -10.78 -22.54 -17.98
C ASP A 265 -9.49 -22.62 -17.14
N ALA A 266 -9.25 -23.78 -16.51
CA ALA A 266 -8.04 -24.01 -15.74
C ALA A 266 -6.85 -24.27 -16.65
N THR A 267 -5.74 -23.55 -16.44
CA THR A 267 -4.53 -23.64 -17.28
C THR A 267 -3.28 -23.84 -16.41
N PRO A 268 -2.27 -24.59 -16.87
CA PRO A 268 -1.00 -24.77 -16.14
C PRO A 268 -0.05 -23.57 -16.28
N HIS A 269 -0.26 -22.77 -17.32
CA HIS A 269 0.51 -21.56 -17.61
C HIS A 269 -0.38 -20.33 -17.52
N LYS A 270 0.25 -19.18 -17.27
CA LYS A 270 -0.44 -17.90 -17.27
C LYS A 270 -0.59 -17.40 -18.70
N TYR A 271 -1.78 -17.52 -19.25
CA TYR A 271 -2.13 -16.96 -20.55
C TYR A 271 -2.53 -15.50 -20.37
N VAL A 272 -2.06 -14.60 -21.25
CA VAL A 272 -2.29 -13.15 -21.14
C VAL A 272 -2.70 -12.58 -22.49
N VAL A 273 -3.76 -11.78 -22.50
CA VAL A 273 -4.20 -10.97 -23.64
C VAL A 273 -4.09 -9.50 -23.25
N ARG A 274 -3.23 -8.76 -23.93
CA ARG A 274 -3.05 -7.32 -23.77
C ARG A 274 -3.70 -6.61 -24.96
N ARG A 275 -4.88 -6.03 -24.75
CA ARG A 275 -5.54 -5.19 -25.76
C ARG A 275 -5.14 -3.73 -25.55
N ALA A 276 -4.38 -3.18 -26.48
CA ALA A 276 -4.07 -1.76 -26.50
C ALA A 276 -5.35 -0.92 -26.62
N GLY A 277 -5.41 0.17 -25.87
CA GLY A 277 -6.48 1.17 -25.96
C GLY A 277 -6.08 2.35 -26.85
N SER A 278 -7.07 3.10 -27.32
CA SER A 278 -6.89 4.38 -28.01
C SER A 278 -7.09 5.58 -27.09
N SER A 279 -7.61 5.38 -25.88
CA SER A 279 -7.78 6.42 -24.87
C SER A 279 -7.44 5.91 -23.46
N TYR A 280 -7.44 6.82 -22.48
CA TYR A 280 -7.15 6.51 -21.09
C TYR A 280 -7.97 7.44 -20.17
N PRO A 281 -8.62 6.93 -19.12
CA PRO A 281 -9.46 7.77 -18.26
C PRO A 281 -8.63 8.67 -17.36
N ALA A 282 -9.19 9.83 -17.00
CA ALA A 282 -8.56 10.77 -16.09
C ALA A 282 -8.28 10.17 -14.69
N GLN A 283 -9.17 9.30 -14.21
CA GLN A 283 -9.02 8.58 -12.93
C GLN A 283 -8.20 7.29 -13.07
N GLY A 284 -7.61 7.02 -14.24
CA GLY A 284 -6.79 5.84 -14.45
C GLY A 284 -5.48 5.93 -13.67
N VAL A 285 -5.08 4.85 -13.01
CA VAL A 285 -3.83 4.84 -12.21
C VAL A 285 -2.60 4.60 -13.07
N SER A 286 -1.53 5.32 -12.76
CA SER A 286 -0.20 5.05 -13.28
C SER A 286 0.44 3.84 -12.60
N GLY A 287 1.24 3.04 -13.32
CA GLY A 287 1.86 1.84 -12.77
C GLY A 287 2.99 1.29 -13.64
N LEU A 288 3.72 0.31 -13.11
CA LEU A 288 4.89 -0.27 -13.79
C LEU A 288 4.55 -1.34 -14.83
N ALA A 289 3.31 -1.83 -14.83
CA ALA A 289 2.86 -2.90 -15.71
C ALA A 289 1.59 -2.49 -16.45
N PHE A 290 1.43 -3.02 -17.65
CA PHE A 290 0.21 -2.90 -18.44
C PHE A 290 -1.03 -3.37 -17.62
N PRO A 291 -2.20 -2.70 -17.72
CA PRO A 291 -2.58 -1.63 -18.64
C PRO A 291 -2.29 -0.21 -18.14
N TYR A 292 -1.52 -0.06 -17.05
CA TYR A 292 -1.29 1.25 -16.44
C TYR A 292 -0.33 2.09 -17.28
N GLN A 293 -0.60 3.39 -17.39
CA GLN A 293 0.37 4.29 -18.00
C GLN A 293 1.62 4.30 -17.11
N LEU A 294 2.78 4.01 -17.72
CA LEU A 294 4.05 4.29 -17.07
C LEU A 294 4.05 5.78 -16.76
N ASN A 295 4.09 6.14 -15.48
CA ASN A 295 4.40 7.52 -15.12
C ASN A 295 5.69 7.86 -15.84
N ARG A 296 5.63 8.78 -16.81
CA ARG A 296 6.82 9.53 -17.22
C ARG A 296 7.36 10.07 -15.91
N ALA A 297 8.49 9.50 -15.46
CA ALA A 297 8.97 9.67 -14.11
C ALA A 297 8.76 11.14 -13.69
N PRO A 298 8.00 11.43 -12.63
CA PRO A 298 7.93 12.80 -12.14
C PRO A 298 9.39 13.23 -11.97
N ARG A 299 9.78 14.32 -12.65
CA ARG A 299 11.16 14.83 -12.56
C ARG A 299 11.46 14.85 -11.08
N LEU A 300 12.48 14.12 -10.62
CA LEU A 300 12.75 13.89 -9.19
C LEU A 300 12.70 15.22 -8.41
N THR A 301 13.15 16.29 -9.07
CA THR A 301 13.20 17.67 -8.61
C THR A 301 11.85 18.38 -8.43
N GLY A 302 10.77 17.88 -9.03
CA GLY A 302 9.43 18.46 -8.95
C GLY A 302 8.56 17.87 -7.84
N SER A 303 9.01 16.82 -7.14
CA SER A 303 8.22 16.24 -6.06
C SER A 303 8.22 17.13 -4.82
N ALA A 304 7.08 17.22 -4.11
CA ALA A 304 6.97 17.99 -2.87
C ALA A 304 7.94 17.48 -1.78
N ALA A 305 8.24 16.18 -1.77
CA ALA A 305 9.23 15.60 -0.86
C ALA A 305 10.65 16.10 -1.16
N PHE A 306 11.02 16.21 -2.44
CA PHE A 306 12.31 16.74 -2.85
C PHE A 306 12.44 18.24 -2.52
N GLN A 307 11.40 19.03 -2.78
CA GLN A 307 11.38 20.45 -2.43
C GLN A 307 11.52 20.65 -0.91
N ARG A 308 10.79 19.87 -0.09
CA ARG A 308 10.97 19.87 1.37
C ARG A 308 12.40 19.51 1.80
N GLY A 309 13.08 18.60 1.07
CA GLY A 309 14.46 18.25 1.33
C GLY A 309 15.45 19.39 1.03
N LEU A 310 15.16 20.21 0.01
CA LEU A 310 15.93 21.42 -0.28
C LEU A 310 15.67 22.51 0.76
N ASP A 311 14.44 22.64 1.24
CA ASP A 311 14.05 23.61 2.27
C ASP A 311 14.59 23.22 3.66
N ASN A 312 15.01 21.97 3.86
CA ASN A 312 15.56 21.44 5.11
C ASN A 312 16.90 20.74 4.86
N PRO A 313 17.97 21.49 4.50
CA PRO A 313 19.27 20.88 4.24
C PRO A 313 19.75 20.15 5.48
N ILE A 314 20.08 18.86 5.33
CA ILE A 314 20.74 18.10 6.39
C ILE A 314 22.07 18.81 6.65
N PRO A 315 22.31 19.33 7.87
CA PRO A 315 23.58 19.92 8.20
C PRO A 315 24.63 18.82 8.03
N VAL A 316 25.60 19.05 7.14
CA VAL A 316 26.77 18.19 7.04
C VAL A 316 27.46 18.29 8.38
N GLN A 317 27.29 17.27 9.23
CA GLN A 317 27.94 17.21 10.54
C GLN A 317 29.45 17.32 10.29
N SER A 318 30.06 18.37 10.84
CA SER A 318 31.51 18.45 10.95
C SER A 318 32.00 17.16 11.60
N VAL A 319 32.91 16.45 10.93
CA VAL A 319 33.52 15.22 11.44
C VAL A 319 34.03 15.50 12.86
N SER A 320 33.39 14.89 13.85
CA SER A 320 33.82 15.03 15.23
C SER A 320 35.21 14.39 15.38
N PRO A 321 36.12 14.96 16.18
CA PRO A 321 37.43 14.35 16.42
C PRO A 321 37.30 12.93 16.97
N ALA A 322 38.20 12.03 16.55
CA ALA A 322 38.15 10.62 16.96
C ALA A 322 38.25 10.43 18.50
N TRP A 323 38.94 11.33 19.19
CA TRP A 323 39.10 11.31 20.64
C TRP A 323 37.80 11.64 21.41
N LEU A 324 36.80 12.27 20.77
CA LEU A 324 35.63 12.81 21.46
C LEU A 324 34.84 11.73 22.21
N ALA A 325 34.65 10.56 21.62
CA ALA A 325 34.01 9.41 22.26
C ALA A 325 35.03 8.49 22.96
N ALA A 326 36.19 8.29 22.33
CA ALA A 326 37.18 7.31 22.78
C ALA A 326 37.78 7.65 24.15
N ASP A 327 38.06 8.92 24.43
CA ASP A 327 38.63 9.36 25.72
C ASP A 327 37.72 9.05 26.91
N ASN A 328 36.40 9.02 26.68
CA ASN A 328 35.41 8.72 27.71
C ASN A 328 35.00 7.22 27.71
N GLY A 329 35.69 6.38 26.93
CA GLY A 329 35.44 4.93 26.88
C GLY A 329 34.23 4.53 26.02
N PHE A 330 33.74 5.38 25.13
CA PHE A 330 32.61 5.06 24.25
C PHE A 330 33.04 4.63 22.85
N ALA A 331 32.32 3.66 22.27
CA ALA A 331 32.58 3.15 20.92
C ALA A 331 32.21 4.14 19.80
N SER A 332 31.34 5.13 20.08
CA SER A 332 30.95 6.16 19.11
C SER A 332 30.39 7.41 19.79
N VAL A 333 30.37 8.54 19.07
CA VAL A 333 29.76 9.79 19.55
C VAL A 333 28.27 9.61 19.83
N LEU A 334 27.57 8.78 19.04
CA LEU A 334 26.16 8.47 19.25
C LEU A 334 25.93 7.70 20.56
N ALA A 335 26.74 6.68 20.85
CA ALA A 335 26.65 5.93 22.09
C ALA A 335 26.92 6.83 23.31
N MET A 336 27.92 7.72 23.22
CA MET A 336 28.18 8.72 24.25
C MET A 336 27.03 9.73 24.39
N ALA A 337 26.39 10.13 23.29
CA ALA A 337 25.22 11.00 23.32
C ALA A 337 24.06 10.35 24.09
N GLN A 338 23.72 9.12 23.75
CA GLN A 338 22.65 8.35 24.41
C GLN A 338 22.93 8.14 25.90
N ALA A 339 24.18 7.83 26.27
CA ALA A 339 24.55 7.64 27.67
C ALA A 339 24.52 8.94 28.48
N HIS A 340 24.92 10.07 27.88
CA HIS A 340 24.91 11.37 28.56
C HIS A 340 23.51 11.99 28.67
N GLU A 341 22.58 11.64 27.78
CA GLU A 341 21.24 12.24 27.70
C GLU A 341 20.51 12.29 29.07
N PRO A 342 20.32 11.17 29.79
CA PRO A 342 19.61 11.23 31.08
C PRO A 342 20.36 12.08 32.13
N ILE A 343 21.70 12.13 32.05
CA ILE A 343 22.54 12.94 32.95
C ILE A 343 22.34 14.43 32.68
N VAL A 344 22.36 14.83 31.41
CA VAL A 344 22.16 16.22 30.99
C VAL A 344 20.74 16.68 31.35
N GLN A 345 19.74 15.82 31.17
CA GLN A 345 18.35 16.11 31.54
C GLN A 345 18.21 16.39 33.04
N LEU A 346 18.72 15.49 33.89
CA LEU A 346 18.65 15.68 35.34
C LEU A 346 19.47 16.88 35.82
N ALA A 347 20.69 17.06 35.29
CA ALA A 347 21.52 18.21 35.60
C ALA A 347 20.82 19.53 35.22
N THR A 348 20.20 19.59 34.04
CA THR A 348 19.44 20.77 33.57
C THR A 348 18.27 21.06 34.51
N ALA A 349 17.51 20.04 34.92
CA ALA A 349 16.41 20.21 35.85
C ALA A 349 16.86 20.75 37.23
N VAL A 350 18.02 20.30 37.72
CA VAL A 350 18.59 20.76 39.00
C VAL A 350 19.12 22.19 38.92
N LEU A 351 19.56 22.62 37.73
CA LEU A 351 20.24 23.89 37.50
C LEU A 351 19.33 25.01 36.95
N ALA A 352 18.09 24.70 36.58
CA ALA A 352 17.20 25.50 35.73
C ALA A 352 17.03 26.98 36.10
N ASP A 353 17.26 27.38 37.37
CA ASP A 353 17.10 28.76 37.84
C ASP A 353 18.32 29.33 38.59
N LYS A 354 19.42 28.57 38.69
CA LYS A 354 20.49 28.87 39.66
C LYS A 354 21.87 29.10 39.07
N GLY A 355 22.09 28.79 37.77
CA GLY A 355 23.31 29.09 37.00
C GLY A 355 24.57 29.40 37.83
N ASP A 356 25.33 28.38 38.21
CA ASP A 356 26.49 28.51 39.11
C ASP A 356 27.55 27.44 38.77
N ASN A 357 28.55 27.25 39.62
CA ASN A 357 29.64 26.31 39.43
C ASN A 357 29.14 24.86 39.45
N VAL A 358 29.51 24.09 38.42
CA VAL A 358 29.27 22.65 38.33
C VAL A 358 30.60 21.95 38.18
N ILE A 359 30.82 20.88 38.94
CA ILE A 359 32.05 20.08 38.88
C ILE A 359 31.79 18.65 38.45
N ASP A 360 32.62 18.13 37.53
CA ASP A 360 32.62 16.73 37.12
C ASP A 360 33.91 16.02 37.59
N LEU A 361 33.75 14.98 38.41
CA LEU A 361 34.83 14.27 39.08
C LEU A 361 35.20 13.01 38.29
N GLY A 362 36.27 13.11 37.50
CA GLY A 362 36.59 12.15 36.45
C GLY A 362 35.97 12.56 35.11
N CYS A 363 36.13 13.84 34.74
CA CYS A 363 35.43 14.47 33.63
C CYS A 363 35.83 13.97 32.24
N GLY A 364 36.88 13.14 32.15
CA GLY A 364 37.47 12.74 30.88
C GLY A 364 37.81 13.96 30.03
N ASN A 365 37.31 14.00 28.81
CA ASN A 365 37.54 15.12 27.89
C ASN A 365 36.53 16.28 28.05
N GLY A 366 35.70 16.28 29.09
CA GLY A 366 34.74 17.36 29.35
C GLY A 366 33.50 17.39 28.44
N ALA A 367 33.28 16.38 27.57
CA ALA A 367 32.13 16.34 26.68
C ALA A 367 30.77 16.33 27.40
N LEU A 368 30.69 15.74 28.59
CA LEU A 368 29.47 15.79 29.42
C LEU A 368 29.18 17.22 29.89
N LEU A 369 30.18 17.88 30.48
CA LEU A 369 30.07 19.29 30.90
C LEU A 369 29.76 20.22 29.72
N GLN A 370 30.28 19.94 28.53
CA GLN A 370 29.93 20.71 27.32
C GLN A 370 28.44 20.64 26.99
N LYS A 371 27.83 19.47 27.08
CA LYS A 371 26.39 19.30 26.86
C LYS A 371 25.58 20.04 27.93
N ILE A 372 26.02 19.98 29.20
CA ILE A 372 25.36 20.69 30.31
C ILE A 372 25.45 22.21 30.12
N VAL A 373 26.62 22.76 29.77
CA VAL A 373 26.79 24.20 29.48
C VAL A 373 25.97 24.62 28.27
N THR A 374 25.85 23.77 27.26
CA THR A 374 24.99 24.05 26.10
C THR A 374 23.52 24.12 26.49
N ALA A 375 23.06 23.22 27.37
CA ALA A 375 21.68 23.20 27.87
C ALA A 375 21.40 24.32 28.88
N VAL A 376 22.39 24.70 29.68
CA VAL A 376 22.30 25.74 30.72
C VAL A 376 23.49 26.70 30.60
N PRO A 377 23.42 27.71 29.70
CA PRO A 377 24.56 28.59 29.39
C PRO A 377 25.10 29.43 30.55
N THR A 378 24.36 29.53 31.65
CA THR A 378 24.76 30.26 32.87
C THR A 378 25.66 29.45 33.80
N VAL A 379 25.90 28.17 33.51
CA VAL A 379 26.78 27.30 34.30
C VAL A 379 28.25 27.61 34.05
N VAL A 380 29.04 27.59 35.13
CA VAL A 380 30.51 27.63 35.04
C VAL A 380 31.06 26.21 35.28
N PRO A 381 31.58 25.51 34.24
CA PRO A 381 32.05 24.15 34.37
C PRO A 381 33.44 24.08 35.03
N TYR A 382 33.65 23.05 35.85
CA TYR A 382 34.92 22.63 36.43
C TYR A 382 35.07 21.13 36.25
N GLY A 383 36.30 20.65 36.05
CA GLY A 383 36.52 19.22 35.91
C GLY A 383 37.92 18.80 36.27
N CYS A 384 38.06 17.55 36.70
CA CYS A 384 39.36 16.91 36.87
C CYS A 384 39.35 15.50 36.31
N ASP A 385 40.52 15.08 35.85
CA ASP A 385 40.84 13.72 35.42
C ASP A 385 42.34 13.49 35.68
N LEU A 386 42.76 12.23 35.81
CA LEU A 386 44.17 11.88 35.98
C LEU A 386 44.94 11.91 34.66
N ASP A 387 44.24 11.86 33.53
CA ASP A 387 44.84 11.86 32.20
C ASP A 387 44.97 13.30 31.64
N ALA A 388 46.20 13.79 31.55
CA ALA A 388 46.51 15.12 31.05
C ALA A 388 46.05 15.34 29.59
N ALA A 389 46.01 14.30 28.75
CA ALA A 389 45.56 14.42 27.37
C ALA A 389 44.06 14.69 27.29
N ARG A 390 43.28 14.00 28.13
CA ARG A 390 41.82 14.22 28.23
C ARG A 390 41.52 15.63 28.75
N ILE A 391 42.27 16.10 29.74
CA ILE A 391 42.15 17.48 30.21
C ILE A 391 42.50 18.51 29.13
N ALA A 392 43.54 18.27 28.33
CA ALA A 392 43.84 19.14 27.19
C ALA A 392 42.66 19.19 26.18
N HIS A 393 42.00 18.07 25.93
CA HIS A 393 40.79 18.03 25.10
C HIS A 393 39.59 18.73 25.76
N ALA A 394 39.42 18.63 27.09
CA ALA A 394 38.40 19.39 27.82
C ALA A 394 38.59 20.90 27.68
N GLN A 395 39.84 21.36 27.77
CA GLN A 395 40.22 22.76 27.54
C GLN A 395 39.95 23.20 26.10
N GLN A 396 40.09 22.30 25.12
CA GLN A 396 39.73 22.58 23.72
C GLN A 396 38.21 22.65 23.51
N LEU A 397 37.42 21.80 24.16
CA LEU A 397 35.95 21.84 24.09
C LEU A 397 35.36 23.06 24.82
N GLN A 398 36.06 23.59 25.82
CA GLN A 398 35.63 24.68 26.68
C GLN A 398 36.71 25.78 26.82
N PRO A 399 37.10 26.46 25.72
CA PRO A 399 38.23 27.37 25.73
C PRO A 399 38.04 28.56 26.70
N HIS A 400 36.80 29.03 26.88
CA HIS A 400 36.48 30.11 27.81
C HIS A 400 36.64 29.70 29.29
N PHE A 401 36.64 28.40 29.58
CA PHE A 401 36.75 27.84 30.92
C PHE A 401 37.97 26.93 31.06
N ALA A 402 38.96 27.03 30.17
CA ALA A 402 40.12 26.12 30.15
C ALA A 402 40.85 26.04 31.51
N ALA A 403 40.96 27.17 32.22
CA ALA A 403 41.58 27.23 33.55
C ALA A 403 40.82 26.47 34.65
N ASN A 404 39.57 26.05 34.40
CA ASN A 404 38.74 25.31 35.34
C ASN A 404 38.90 23.79 35.23
N PHE A 405 39.71 23.32 34.27
CA PHE A 405 40.01 21.90 34.06
C PHE A 405 41.45 21.61 34.45
N ALA A 406 41.64 20.65 35.36
CA ALA A 406 42.96 20.31 35.89
C ALA A 406 43.23 18.81 35.82
N CYS A 407 44.47 18.46 35.45
CA CYS A 407 44.99 17.11 35.61
C CYS A 407 45.32 16.91 37.09
N ALA A 408 44.45 16.23 37.82
CA ALA A 408 44.53 16.15 39.27
C ALA A 408 43.88 14.88 39.80
N ASP A 409 44.41 14.38 40.92
CA ASP A 409 43.79 13.30 41.68
C ASP A 409 42.69 13.89 42.57
N LEU A 410 41.45 13.50 42.31
CA LEU A 410 40.29 14.02 43.04
C LEU A 410 40.29 13.64 44.53
N PHE A 411 41.13 12.69 44.95
CA PHE A 411 41.29 12.31 46.35
C PHE A 411 42.50 12.94 47.04
N ASP A 412 43.29 13.75 46.34
CA ASP A 412 44.40 14.50 46.92
C ASP A 412 43.85 15.82 47.51
N PRO A 413 43.98 16.06 48.84
CA PRO A 413 43.50 17.28 49.47
C PRO A 413 44.19 18.56 48.97
N ASP A 414 45.40 18.44 48.44
CA ASP A 414 46.18 19.56 47.92
C ASP A 414 45.96 19.77 46.40
N ALA A 415 45.03 19.00 45.79
CA ALA A 415 44.75 19.11 44.37
C ALA A 415 44.28 20.53 43.96
N PRO A 416 44.73 21.06 42.81
CA PRO A 416 44.40 22.42 42.37
C PRO A 416 42.90 22.73 42.28
N ILE A 417 42.08 21.70 42.02
CA ILE A 417 40.61 21.81 41.97
C ILE A 417 39.99 22.21 43.33
N TRP A 418 40.68 21.99 44.45
CA TRP A 418 40.20 22.27 45.80
C TRP A 418 40.71 23.60 46.38
N ALA A 419 41.77 24.17 45.80
CA ALA A 419 42.52 25.30 46.36
C ALA A 419 41.68 26.58 46.60
N ALA A 420 40.55 26.74 45.92
CA ALA A 420 39.72 27.93 46.03
C ALA A 420 38.60 27.85 47.10
N GLN A 421 38.46 26.72 47.82
CA GLN A 421 37.32 26.45 48.73
C GLN A 421 35.95 26.80 48.11
N ARG A 422 35.83 26.61 46.80
CA ARG A 422 34.69 27.02 46.00
C ARG A 422 33.45 26.22 46.40
N ARG A 423 32.27 26.85 46.29
CA ARG A 423 30.98 26.14 46.40
C ARG A 423 30.46 25.78 45.01
N TYR A 424 29.90 24.58 44.91
CA TYR A 424 29.34 24.03 43.69
C TYR A 424 27.85 23.79 43.87
N GLN A 425 27.07 24.20 42.88
CA GLN A 425 25.63 23.95 42.90
C GLN A 425 25.32 22.48 42.58
N LEU A 426 26.20 21.82 41.82
CA LEU A 426 26.10 20.42 41.45
C LEU A 426 27.50 19.80 41.29
N ALA A 427 27.71 18.63 41.89
CA ALA A 427 28.83 17.75 41.57
C ALA A 427 28.32 16.50 40.86
N LEU A 428 29.00 16.11 39.78
CA LEU A 428 28.79 14.86 39.05
C LEU A 428 29.85 13.86 39.52
N LEU A 429 29.44 12.66 39.93
CA LEU A 429 30.35 11.63 40.43
C LEU A 429 29.90 10.24 39.99
N MET A 430 30.82 9.45 39.45
CA MET A 430 30.63 8.02 39.28
C MET A 430 31.00 7.30 40.60
N PRO A 431 30.06 6.66 41.33
CA PRO A 431 30.31 6.17 42.68
C PRO A 431 31.40 5.09 42.77
N GLY A 432 31.61 4.32 41.70
CA GLY A 432 32.68 3.34 41.60
C GLY A 432 34.07 3.91 41.87
N ARG A 433 34.31 5.20 41.64
CA ARG A 433 35.57 5.86 42.00
C ARG A 433 35.88 5.77 43.50
N LEU A 434 34.87 5.86 44.36
CA LEU A 434 35.03 5.72 45.81
C LEU A 434 35.44 4.29 46.22
N LEU A 435 35.14 3.29 45.38
CA LEU A 435 35.47 1.89 45.61
C LEU A 435 36.87 1.51 45.10
N GLU A 436 37.52 2.38 44.33
CA GLU A 436 38.85 2.18 43.76
C GLU A 436 39.99 2.60 44.71
N VAL A 437 39.66 3.26 45.83
CA VAL A 437 40.64 3.81 46.79
C VAL A 437 40.42 3.29 48.21
N ASP A 438 41.37 3.54 49.10
CA ASP A 438 41.22 3.24 50.52
C ASP A 438 40.16 4.11 51.20
N ALA A 439 39.72 3.65 52.38
CA ALA A 439 38.64 4.28 53.13
C ALA A 439 38.95 5.72 53.56
N ALA A 440 40.22 6.07 53.82
CA ALA A 440 40.58 7.42 54.26
C ALA A 440 40.44 8.42 53.11
N ARG A 441 40.90 8.06 51.91
CA ARG A 441 40.75 8.86 50.68
C ARG A 441 39.29 9.01 50.28
N ALA A 442 38.51 7.93 50.34
CA ALA A 442 37.07 7.98 50.08
C ALA A 442 36.34 8.87 51.11
N ALA A 443 36.72 8.80 52.40
CA ALA A 443 36.14 9.63 53.44
C ALA A 443 36.44 11.12 53.23
N PHE A 444 37.66 11.47 52.84
CA PHE A 444 38.03 12.85 52.48
C PHE A 444 37.12 13.42 51.40
N LEU A 445 36.98 12.73 50.25
CA LEU A 445 36.16 13.24 49.15
C LEU A 445 34.70 13.40 49.57
N LYS A 446 34.14 12.41 50.30
CA LYS A 446 32.77 12.50 50.81
C LYS A 446 32.60 13.72 51.71
N GLN A 447 33.48 13.90 52.69
CA GLN A 447 33.42 15.06 53.58
C GLN A 447 33.49 16.38 52.79
N TRP A 448 34.37 16.46 51.79
CA TRP A 448 34.51 17.65 50.95
C TRP A 448 33.23 17.92 50.15
N LEU A 449 32.68 16.90 49.47
CA LEU A 449 31.44 17.02 48.71
C LEU A 449 30.27 17.48 49.59
N GLN A 450 30.18 16.97 50.82
CA GLN A 450 29.15 17.38 51.77
C GLN A 450 29.26 18.86 52.17
N GLN A 451 30.48 19.38 52.30
CA GLN A 451 30.72 20.76 52.73
C GLN A 451 30.59 21.77 51.59
N HIS A 452 30.98 21.37 50.37
CA HIS A 452 31.15 22.30 49.26
C HIS A 452 30.10 22.19 48.16
N CYS A 453 29.32 21.10 48.10
CA CYS A 453 28.33 20.88 47.05
C CYS A 453 26.90 20.94 47.59
N ALA A 454 26.03 21.70 46.91
CA ALA A 454 24.61 21.74 47.26
C ALA A 454 23.85 20.49 46.83
N ASN A 455 24.23 19.91 45.69
CA ASN A 455 23.69 18.65 45.18
C ASN A 455 24.81 17.75 44.67
N ILE A 456 24.60 16.44 44.79
CA ILE A 456 25.48 15.41 44.22
C ILE A 456 24.60 14.58 43.28
N LEU A 457 25.00 14.49 42.02
CA LEU A 457 24.38 13.64 41.02
C LEU A 457 25.33 12.48 40.73
N LEU A 458 24.81 11.28 40.95
CA LEU A 458 25.49 10.03 40.68
C LEU A 458 25.09 9.52 39.31
N TYR A 459 26.05 8.99 38.57
CA TYR A 459 25.79 8.29 37.31
C TYR A 459 26.69 7.06 37.21
N ALA A 460 26.28 6.07 36.42
CA ALA A 460 27.12 4.93 36.11
C ALA A 460 26.81 4.38 34.71
N TYR A 461 27.79 3.69 34.14
CA TYR A 461 27.67 3.06 32.82
C TYR A 461 28.08 1.59 32.88
N GLY A 462 27.47 0.77 32.01
CA GLY A 462 27.94 -0.56 31.68
C GLY A 462 28.14 -1.49 32.88
N ASP A 463 29.33 -2.09 32.94
CA ASP A 463 29.69 -3.18 33.88
C ASP A 463 29.48 -2.84 35.35
N TRP A 464 29.53 -1.56 35.73
CA TRP A 464 29.27 -1.12 37.09
C TRP A 464 27.82 -1.38 37.52
N LEU A 465 26.85 -1.07 36.66
CA LEU A 465 25.44 -1.32 36.95
C LEU A 465 25.17 -2.82 37.01
N THR A 466 25.73 -3.60 36.08
CA THR A 466 25.60 -5.07 36.09
C THR A 466 26.19 -5.69 37.36
N ARG A 467 27.38 -5.24 37.79
CA ARG A 467 28.09 -5.80 38.95
C ARG A 467 27.37 -5.51 40.27
N TYR A 468 26.73 -4.36 40.38
CA TYR A 468 26.06 -3.91 41.61
C TYR A 468 24.52 -3.88 41.46
N GLN A 469 24.00 -4.62 40.47
CA GLN A 469 22.59 -4.75 40.09
C GLN A 469 21.96 -3.48 39.50
N ASN A 470 22.14 -2.33 40.13
CA ASN A 470 21.63 -1.03 39.69
C ASN A 470 22.45 0.12 40.31
N LEU A 471 22.07 1.38 40.04
CA LEU A 471 22.76 2.55 40.59
C LEU A 471 22.62 2.65 42.12
N ASP A 472 21.49 2.23 42.68
CA ASP A 472 21.25 2.27 44.13
C ASP A 472 22.19 1.31 44.88
N GLY A 473 22.31 0.07 44.39
CA GLY A 473 23.24 -0.91 44.90
C GLY A 473 24.69 -0.43 44.84
N LEU A 474 25.09 0.22 43.73
CA LEU A 474 26.42 0.82 43.60
C LEU A 474 26.61 1.99 44.59
N ALA A 475 25.64 2.89 44.70
CA ALA A 475 25.68 4.02 45.62
C ALA A 475 25.80 3.57 47.08
N ALA A 476 25.02 2.58 47.48
CA ALA A 476 25.04 2.00 48.83
C ALA A 476 26.42 1.44 49.19
N GLN A 477 27.07 0.71 48.27
CA GLN A 477 28.43 0.21 48.47
C GLN A 477 29.45 1.34 48.62
N ALA A 478 29.25 2.46 47.92
CA ALA A 478 30.09 3.65 48.05
C ALA A 478 29.81 4.50 49.30
N GLY A 479 28.82 4.12 50.12
CA GLY A 479 28.38 4.88 51.30
C GLY A 479 27.59 6.14 50.95
N LEU A 480 26.79 6.06 49.89
CA LEU A 480 25.88 7.10 49.40
C LEU A 480 24.45 6.54 49.37
N THR A 481 23.46 7.42 49.44
CA THR A 481 22.04 7.05 49.31
C THR A 481 21.36 7.92 48.26
N LEU A 482 20.72 7.28 47.29
CA LEU A 482 19.91 7.97 46.29
C LEU A 482 18.66 8.59 46.93
N LEU A 483 18.28 9.77 46.45
CA LEU A 483 17.11 10.49 46.94
C LEU A 483 15.78 9.91 46.42
N ASN A 484 15.81 9.25 45.26
CA ASN A 484 14.65 8.60 44.62
C ASN A 484 15.06 7.20 44.12
N PRO A 485 15.08 6.17 44.98
CA PRO A 485 15.59 4.84 44.61
C PRO A 485 14.59 3.95 43.86
N ASP A 486 13.31 4.34 43.74
CA ASP A 486 12.20 3.45 43.35
C ASP A 486 11.97 3.27 41.83
N GLU A 487 12.92 3.61 40.98
CA GLU A 487 12.82 3.37 39.53
C GLU A 487 13.82 2.28 39.11
N ASP A 488 13.31 1.16 38.60
CA ASP A 488 14.11 0.11 37.98
C ASP A 488 14.86 0.69 36.76
N ASP A 489 16.13 0.28 36.56
CA ASP A 489 17.02 0.72 35.48
C ASP A 489 17.51 2.18 35.49
N VAL A 490 17.45 2.88 36.63
CA VAL A 490 18.04 4.23 36.74
C VAL A 490 19.56 4.21 36.59
N VAL A 491 20.05 4.94 35.58
CA VAL A 491 21.49 5.14 35.32
C VAL A 491 22.03 6.45 35.91
N VAL A 492 21.16 7.30 36.44
CA VAL A 492 21.51 8.60 37.03
C VAL A 492 20.54 9.03 38.14
N GLY A 493 21.04 9.57 39.25
CA GLY A 493 20.17 10.05 40.33
C GLY A 493 20.85 11.04 41.27
N LEU A 494 20.06 11.82 42.01
CA LEU A 494 20.58 12.67 43.08
C LEU A 494 20.85 11.84 44.34
N ALA A 495 21.87 12.22 45.10
CA ALA A 495 22.28 11.48 46.29
C ALA A 495 22.65 12.37 47.49
N ARG A 496 22.70 11.73 48.65
CA ARG A 496 23.30 12.24 49.88
C ARG A 496 24.39 11.29 50.35
N ILE A 497 25.30 11.82 51.15
CA ILE A 497 26.36 11.06 51.81
C ILE A 497 25.82 10.52 53.14
N ASN A 498 26.08 9.24 53.41
CA ASN A 498 25.73 8.61 54.67
C ASN A 498 26.76 9.02 55.73
N ILE A 499 26.28 9.67 56.79
CA ILE A 499 27.09 10.09 57.94
C ILE A 499 27.24 8.92 58.91
#